data_AF-A0A6B3IJW5-F1
#
_entry.id   AF-A0A6B3IJW5-F1
#
_cell.length_a   1.000
_cell.length_b   1.000
_cell.length_c   1.000
_cell.angle_alpha   90.00
_cell.angle_beta   90.00
_cell.angle_gamma   90.00
#
_symmetry.space_group_name_H-M   'P 1'
#
loop_
_entity.id
_entity.type
_entity.pdbx_description
1 polymer ?
#
loop_
_entity_poly.entity_id
_entity_poly.type
_entity_poly.pdbx_seq_one_letter_code
_entity_poly.pdbx_strand_id
1 'polypeptide(L)' 'MVRVESPPTDREVPVVRVVLPPVVLLAGATAAGAVLVVPAARIPVAVCGAITTLVVAVLTVAL' A
#
# COMPACT_ATOMS: atom_id res chain seq x y z
N MET A 1 29.26 -20.15 29.33
CA MET A 1 28.30 -19.99 28.22
C MET A 1 28.15 -18.50 27.96
N VAL A 2 28.43 -18.02 26.74
CA VAL A 2 28.28 -16.61 26.38
C VAL A 2 26.82 -16.39 25.97
N ARG A 3 26.15 -15.45 26.64
CA ARG A 3 24.77 -15.07 26.31
C ARG A 3 24.83 -14.22 25.04
N VAL A 4 24.26 -14.72 23.96
CA VAL A 4 24.11 -13.97 22.71
C VAL A 4 22.77 -13.25 22.78
N GLU A 5 22.80 -11.93 22.69
CA GLU A 5 21.59 -11.12 22.66
C GLU A 5 20.81 -11.43 21.38
N SER A 6 19.49 -11.60 21.48
CA SER A 6 18.66 -11.83 20.31
C SER A 6 18.63 -10.58 19.41
N PRO A 7 18.67 -10.75 18.08
CA PRO A 7 18.63 -9.63 17.16
C PRO A 7 17.30 -8.86 17.32
N PRO A 8 17.31 -7.53 17.09
CA PRO A 8 16.13 -6.70 17.26
C PRO A 8 14.97 -7.18 16.37
N THR A 9 13.82 -7.42 16.98
CA THR A 9 12.60 -7.95 16.34
C THR A 9 11.74 -6.87 15.67
N ASP A 10 12.18 -5.61 15.64
CA ASP A 10 11.37 -4.47 15.20
C ASP A 10 11.27 -4.33 13.67
N ARG A 11 10.87 -5.42 12.99
CA ARG A 11 10.68 -5.48 11.53
C ARG A 11 9.36 -4.86 11.07
N GLU A 12 8.40 -4.65 11.96
CA GLU A 12 7.09 -4.09 11.61
C GLU A 12 7.18 -2.61 11.19
N VAL A 13 8.01 -1.82 11.87
CA VAL A 13 8.27 -0.40 11.51
C VAL A 13 8.89 -0.26 10.09
N PRO A 14 9.87 -1.09 9.67
CA PRO A 14 10.33 -1.18 8.29
C PRO A 14 9.23 -1.46 7.27
N VAL A 15 8.37 -2.46 7.53
CA VAL A 15 7.31 -2.87 6.57
C VAL A 15 6.34 -1.72 6.32
N VAL A 16 5.88 -1.06 7.39
CA VAL A 16 4.97 0.09 7.26
C VAL A 16 5.62 1.21 6.47
N ARG A 17 6.90 1.53 6.71
CA ARG A 17 7.61 2.59 5.98
C ARG A 17 7.77 2.31 4.49
N VAL A 18 7.87 1.05 4.10
CA VAL A 18 7.99 0.63 2.69
C VAL A 18 6.63 0.61 1.99
N VAL A 19 5.58 0.14 2.68
CA VAL A 19 4.24 -0.01 2.11
C VAL A 19 3.46 1.30 2.10
N LEU A 20 3.66 2.19 3.08
CA LEU A 20 2.87 3.42 3.24
C LEU A 20 3.00 4.38 2.04
N PRO A 21 4.20 4.72 1.52
CA PRO A 21 4.32 5.63 0.38
C PRO A 21 3.54 5.19 -0.88
N PRO A 22 3.70 3.95 -1.39
CA PRO A 22 2.97 3.52 -2.58
C PRO A 22 1.46 3.45 -2.36
N VAL A 23 0.99 3.01 -1.17
CA VAL A 23 -0.43 2.98 -0.84
C VAL A 23 -1.04 4.38 -0.85
N VAL A 24 -0.37 5.36 -0.24
CA VAL A 24 -0.85 6.75 -0.21
C VAL A 24 -0.89 7.34 -1.62
N LEU A 25 0.13 7.09 -2.44
CA LEU A 25 0.17 7.57 -3.81
C LEU A 25 -0.96 6.96 -4.67
N LEU A 26 -1.21 5.65 -4.56
CA LEU A 26 -2.27 4.99 -5.32
C LEU A 26 -3.67 5.43 -4.86
N ALA A 27 -3.87 5.62 -3.56
CA ALA A 27 -5.11 6.16 -3.04
C ALA A 27 -5.37 7.58 -3.58
N GLY A 28 -4.33 8.44 -3.58
CA GLY A 28 -4.40 9.78 -4.16
C GLY A 28 -4.68 9.78 -5.66
N ALA A 29 -3.97 8.95 -6.42
CA ALA A 29 -4.17 8.81 -7.87
C ALA A 29 -5.58 8.29 -8.20
N THR A 30 -6.10 7.34 -7.43
CA THR A 30 -7.46 6.82 -7.60
C THR A 30 -8.50 7.89 -7.34
N ALA A 31 -8.35 8.65 -6.26
CA ALA A 31 -9.25 9.76 -5.93
C ALA A 31 -9.21 10.85 -7.01
N ALA A 32 -8.02 11.24 -7.46
CA ALA A 32 -7.85 12.19 -8.55
C ALA A 32 -8.51 11.70 -9.85
N GLY A 33 -8.29 10.43 -10.23
CA GLY A 33 -8.94 9.82 -11.39
C GLY A 33 -10.46 9.81 -11.29
N ALA A 34 -11.01 9.50 -10.12
CA ALA A 34 -12.46 9.50 -9.89
C ALA A 34 -13.09 10.91 -10.05
N VAL A 35 -12.36 11.98 -9.74
CA VAL A 35 -12.82 13.36 -9.96
C VAL A 35 -12.88 13.71 -11.45
N LEU A 36 -11.95 13.17 -12.26
CA LEU A 36 -11.83 13.46 -13.69
C LEU A 36 -12.82 12.70 -14.58
N VAL A 37 -13.47 11.64 -14.07
CA VAL A 37 -14.41 10.83 -14.85
C VAL A 37 -15.88 11.20 -14.59
N VAL A 38 -16.72 10.85 -15.56
CA VAL A 38 -18.18 10.99 -15.45
C VAL A 38 -18.74 10.21 -14.25
N PRO A 39 -19.86 10.65 -13.64
CA PRO A 39 -20.40 10.01 -12.43
C PRO A 39 -20.60 8.50 -12.55
N ALA A 40 -21.06 8.03 -13.71
CA ALA A 40 -21.28 6.60 -13.99
C ALA A 40 -19.99 5.76 -13.92
N ALA A 41 -18.82 6.38 -14.13
CA ALA A 41 -17.52 5.71 -14.14
C ALA A 41 -16.78 5.78 -12.79
N ARG A 42 -17.28 6.51 -11.79
CA ARG A 42 -16.59 6.68 -10.51
C ARG A 42 -16.49 5.39 -9.71
N ILE A 43 -17.58 4.62 -9.66
CA ILE A 43 -17.62 3.32 -8.96
C ILE A 43 -16.60 2.34 -9.55
N PRO A 44 -16.57 2.07 -10.87
CA PRO A 44 -15.59 1.14 -11.42
C PRO A 44 -14.14 1.63 -11.24
N VAL A 45 -13.88 2.95 -11.34
CA VAL A 45 -12.55 3.51 -11.06
C VAL A 45 -12.13 3.27 -9.60
N ALA A 46 -13.04 3.50 -8.64
CA ALA A 46 -12.77 3.27 -7.23
C ALA A 46 -12.48 1.79 -6.94
N VAL A 47 -13.26 0.87 -7.51
CA VAL A 47 -13.06 -0.58 -7.35
C VAL A 47 -11.72 -1.01 -7.93
N CYS A 48 -11.41 -0.63 -9.17
CA CYS A 48 -10.14 -0.96 -9.80
C CYS A 48 -8.96 -0.38 -9.01
N GLY A 49 -9.03 0.88 -8.60
CA GLY A 49 -7.99 1.52 -7.80
C GLY A 49 -7.78 0.85 -6.43
N ALA A 50 -8.85 0.40 -5.78
CA ALA A 50 -8.76 -0.36 -4.54
C ALA A 50 -8.06 -1.71 -4.74
N ILE A 51 -8.40 -2.46 -5.79
CA ILE A 51 -7.75 -3.74 -6.12
C ILE A 51 -6.27 -3.51 -6.45
N THR A 52 -5.94 -2.51 -7.27
CA THR A 52 -4.56 -2.16 -7.58
C THR A 52 -3.76 -1.81 -6.33
N THR A 53 -4.34 -1.02 -5.42
CA THR A 53 -3.71 -0.66 -4.14
C THR A 53 -3.42 -1.90 -3.29
N LEU A 54 -4.37 -2.83 -3.19
CA LEU A 54 -4.17 -4.09 -2.46
C LEU A 54 -3.07 -4.95 -3.08
N VAL A 55 -3.09 -5.14 -4.40
CA VAL A 55 -2.08 -5.94 -5.10
C VAL A 55 -0.69 -5.36 -4.88
N VAL A 56 -0.52 -4.04 -5.03
CA VAL A 56 0.77 -3.39 -4.81
C VAL A 56 1.20 -3.50 -3.36
N ALA A 57 0.31 -3.25 -2.39
CA ALA A 57 0.63 -3.39 -0.97
C ALA A 57 1.15 -4.80 -0.63
N VAL A 58 0.49 -5.85 -1.14
CA VAL A 58 0.92 -7.23 -0.93
C VAL A 58 2.27 -7.50 -1.60
N LEU A 59 2.45 -7.09 -2.85
CA LEU A 59 3.70 -7.30 -3.58
C LEU A 59 4.88 -6.55 -2.93
N THR A 60 4.65 -5.35 -2.38
CA THR A 60 5.70 -4.59 -1.68
C THR A 60 6.21 -5.25 -0.41
N VAL A 61 5.42 -6.15 0.20
CA VAL A 61 5.85 -6.94 1.36
C VAL A 61 6.47 -8.26 0.94
N ALA A 62 6.09 -8.79 -0.23
CA ALA A 62 6.53 -10.09 -0.72
C ALA A 62 7.89 -10.06 -1.46
N LEU A 63 8.34 -8.89 -1.91
CA LEU A 63 9.61 -8.65 -2.61
C LEU A 63 10.71 -8.23 -1.64
#